data_AF-A0A1J5WTG1-F1
#
_entry.id   AF-A0A1J5WTG1-F1
#
_cell.length_a   1.000
_cell.length_b   1.000
_cell.length_c   1.000
_cell.angle_alpha   90.00
_cell.angle_beta   90.00
_cell.angle_gamma   90.00
#
_symmetry.space_group_name_H-M   'P 1'
#
loop_
_entity.id
_entity.type
_entity.pdbx_description
1 polymer ?
#
loop_
_entity_poly.entity_id
_entity_poly.type
_entity_poly.pdbx_seq_one_letter_code
_entity_poly.pdbx_strand_id
1 'polypeptide(L)'
;MKRLLKGTDWRLVTPRDSSDLIWRSEETLDRSKGLERLKTLELHPEDCSIVRLSGTHPEWGLGWGMVLRLMCGHLWRGPRLAKAKLKESILTEECPGCKGAVEDEIHWVFHCPAWEDGRLIADKEAGLAAGERTNWTPSYPIDIVCGAMSLGERTKKYKWLAVFFTATASKRRAILGRFDLPDRTLGRPFRDRVSA
;
A
#
# COMPACT_ATOMS: atom_id res chain seq x y z
N MET A 1 -23.98 -9.85 -2.75
CA MET A 1 -24.79 -8.87 -3.50
C MET A 1 -26.14 -8.57 -2.86
N LYS A 2 -27.07 -9.53 -2.66
CA LYS A 2 -28.42 -9.25 -2.12
C LYS A 2 -28.49 -8.50 -0.78
N ARG A 3 -27.50 -8.65 0.12
CA ARG A 3 -27.43 -7.88 1.38
C ARG A 3 -26.93 -6.44 1.21
N LEU A 4 -26.18 -6.16 0.15
CA LEU A 4 -25.53 -4.86 -0.11
C LEU A 4 -26.39 -3.93 -0.99
N LEU A 5 -27.41 -4.46 -1.67
CA LEU A 5 -28.32 -3.72 -2.56
C LEU A 5 -29.73 -3.63 -1.95
N LYS A 6 -29.81 -3.39 -0.64
CA LYS A 6 -31.09 -3.41 0.09
C LYS A 6 -31.94 -2.23 -0.39
N GLY A 7 -32.98 -2.52 -1.19
CA GLY A 7 -33.89 -1.50 -1.76
C GLY A 7 -33.75 -1.26 -3.27
N THR A 8 -32.81 -1.94 -3.96
CA THR A 8 -32.60 -1.79 -5.40
C THR A 8 -32.92 -3.10 -6.13
N ASP A 9 -33.74 -3.05 -7.19
CA ASP A 9 -34.04 -4.23 -7.99
C ASP A 9 -32.79 -4.67 -8.77
N TRP A 10 -32.16 -5.74 -8.31
CA TRP A 10 -30.94 -6.32 -8.87
C TRP A 10 -31.06 -6.71 -10.35
N ARG A 11 -32.27 -6.81 -10.89
CA ARG A 11 -32.53 -7.10 -12.31
C ARG A 11 -32.33 -5.90 -13.23
N LEU A 12 -32.25 -4.69 -12.67
CA LEU A 12 -32.12 -3.43 -13.42
C LEU A 12 -30.72 -2.80 -13.33
N VAL A 13 -29.78 -3.47 -12.68
CA VAL A 13 -28.46 -2.91 -12.34
C VAL A 13 -27.40 -3.76 -13.03
N THR A 14 -26.58 -3.17 -13.91
CA THR A 14 -25.49 -3.92 -14.53
C THR A 14 -24.43 -4.27 -13.47
N PRO A 15 -23.55 -5.27 -13.72
CA PRO A 15 -22.45 -5.57 -12.81
C PRO A 15 -21.56 -4.35 -12.51
N ARG A 16 -21.42 -3.43 -13.47
CA ARG A 16 -20.69 -2.18 -13.32
C ARG A 16 -21.43 -1.21 -12.39
N ASP A 17 -22.71 -1.00 -12.60
CA ASP A 17 -23.55 -0.14 -11.75
C ASP A 17 -23.62 -0.66 -10.31
N SER A 18 -23.62 -2.00 -10.15
CA SER A 18 -23.58 -2.65 -8.85
C SER A 18 -22.26 -2.39 -8.12
N SER A 19 -21.14 -2.44 -8.84
CA SER A 19 -19.81 -2.14 -8.31
C SER A 19 -19.71 -0.67 -7.90
N ASP A 20 -20.23 0.24 -8.72
CA ASP A 20 -20.20 1.68 -8.45
C ASP A 20 -21.09 2.04 -7.26
N LEU A 21 -22.27 1.40 -7.11
CA LEU A 21 -23.13 1.56 -5.94
C LEU A 21 -22.47 1.06 -4.64
N ILE A 22 -21.82 -0.09 -4.70
CA ILE A 22 -21.09 -0.64 -3.55
C ILE A 22 -19.93 0.29 -3.18
N TRP A 23 -19.14 0.73 -4.15
CA TRP A 23 -18.03 1.66 -3.89
C TRP A 23 -18.51 3.00 -3.33
N ARG A 24 -19.58 3.59 -3.87
CA ARG A 24 -20.15 4.82 -3.30
C ARG A 24 -20.63 4.62 -1.86
N SER A 25 -21.26 3.49 -1.56
CA SER A 25 -21.69 3.16 -0.20
C SER A 25 -20.48 3.04 0.73
N GLU A 26 -19.45 2.29 0.35
CA GLU A 26 -18.22 2.14 1.14
C GLU A 26 -17.47 3.47 1.30
N GLU A 27 -17.40 4.30 0.26
CA GLU A 27 -16.79 5.64 0.30
C GLU A 27 -17.53 6.65 1.19
N THR A 28 -18.83 6.47 1.41
CA THR A 28 -19.61 7.27 2.37
C THR A 28 -19.44 6.79 3.81
N LEU A 29 -19.11 5.52 4.00
CA LEU A 29 -18.88 4.91 5.31
C LEU A 29 -17.44 5.09 5.79
N ASP A 30 -16.48 5.14 4.86
CA ASP A 30 -15.08 5.34 5.17
C ASP A 30 -14.80 6.81 5.51
N ARG A 31 -14.52 7.06 6.79
CA ARG A 31 -14.13 8.37 7.34
C ARG A 31 -12.63 8.46 7.59
N SER A 32 -11.83 7.60 6.96
CA SER A 32 -10.39 7.64 7.12
C SER A 32 -9.85 8.94 6.54
N LYS A 33 -8.86 9.54 7.23
CA LYS A 33 -8.10 10.68 6.72
C LYS A 33 -7.44 10.38 5.36
N GLY A 34 -7.21 9.10 5.05
CA GLY A 34 -6.69 8.65 3.77
C GLY A 34 -7.68 8.84 2.61
N LEU A 35 -8.96 8.50 2.79
CA LEU A 35 -9.98 8.69 1.77
C LEU A 35 -10.32 10.16 1.55
N GLU A 36 -10.41 10.95 2.63
CA GLU A 36 -10.59 12.41 2.53
C GLU A 36 -9.46 13.02 1.69
N ARG A 37 -8.22 12.57 1.95
CA ARG A 37 -7.06 13.00 1.18
C ARG A 37 -7.14 12.55 -0.27
N LEU A 38 -7.47 11.29 -0.56
CA LEU A 38 -7.62 10.75 -1.92
C LEU A 38 -8.60 11.56 -2.77
N LYS A 39 -9.74 11.98 -2.20
CA LYS A 39 -10.76 12.80 -2.88
C LYS A 39 -10.26 14.20 -3.26
N THR A 40 -9.26 14.72 -2.55
CA THR A 40 -8.62 16.01 -2.87
C THR A 40 -7.53 15.90 -3.94
N LEU A 41 -7.22 14.68 -4.38
CA LEU A 41 -6.20 14.44 -5.39
C LEU A 41 -6.85 14.36 -6.75
N GLU A 42 -6.59 15.36 -7.57
CA GLU A 42 -6.81 15.24 -8.99
C GLU A 42 -5.80 14.23 -9.55
N LEU A 43 -6.16 12.94 -9.55
CA LEU A 43 -5.38 11.86 -10.14
C LEU A 43 -5.48 11.94 -11.67
N HIS A 44 -4.82 12.92 -12.26
CA HIS A 44 -4.75 13.13 -13.71
C HIS A 44 -3.96 11.99 -14.41
N PRO A 45 -4.26 11.71 -15.70
CA PRO A 45 -3.59 10.67 -16.51
C PRO A 45 -2.21 11.12 -16.99
N GLU A 46 -1.38 11.58 -16.07
CA GLU A 46 -0.06 12.14 -16.34
C GLU A 46 0.99 11.03 -16.54
N ASP A 47 2.12 11.39 -17.15
CA ASP A 47 3.26 10.48 -17.37
C ASP A 47 3.77 9.82 -16.08
N CYS A 48 3.52 10.45 -14.93
CA CYS A 48 3.85 9.93 -13.61
C CYS A 48 2.81 8.96 -13.03
N SER A 49 1.74 8.63 -13.74
CA SER A 49 0.71 7.72 -13.22
C SER A 49 1.30 6.33 -12.93
N ILE A 50 0.87 5.71 -11.84
CA ILE A 50 1.35 4.37 -11.45
C ILE A 50 1.11 3.36 -12.57
N VAL A 51 -0.02 3.46 -13.27
CA VAL A 51 -0.35 2.56 -14.39
C VAL A 51 0.74 2.64 -15.47
N ARG A 52 1.10 3.85 -15.90
CA ARG A 52 2.12 4.04 -16.94
C ARG A 52 3.51 3.63 -16.45
N LEU A 53 3.90 4.07 -15.25
CA LEU A 53 5.19 3.70 -14.66
C LEU A 53 5.32 2.20 -14.43
N SER A 54 4.23 1.51 -14.07
CA SER A 54 4.22 0.05 -13.91
C SER A 54 4.39 -0.71 -15.23
N GLY A 55 3.91 -0.12 -16.34
CA GLY A 55 4.14 -0.66 -17.68
C GLY A 55 5.58 -0.49 -18.15
N THR A 56 6.26 0.58 -17.75
CA THR A 56 7.66 0.84 -18.12
C THR A 56 8.69 0.22 -17.17
N HIS A 57 8.27 -0.15 -15.95
CA HIS A 57 9.11 -0.76 -14.92
C HIS A 57 8.44 -2.03 -14.33
N PRO A 58 8.18 -3.06 -15.16
CA PRO A 58 7.48 -4.27 -14.71
C PRO A 58 8.25 -5.08 -13.65
N GLU A 59 9.58 -4.91 -13.56
CA GLU A 59 10.46 -5.55 -12.59
C GLU A 59 10.08 -5.26 -11.12
N TRP A 60 9.36 -4.18 -10.86
CA TRP A 60 8.87 -3.79 -9.53
C TRP A 60 7.39 -4.12 -9.30
N GLY A 61 6.84 -5.10 -10.02
CA GLY A 61 5.41 -5.47 -9.97
C GLY A 61 4.82 -5.64 -8.56
N LEU A 62 5.55 -6.32 -7.66
CA LEU A 62 5.14 -6.46 -6.25
C LEU A 62 5.06 -5.10 -5.54
N GLY A 63 6.03 -4.23 -5.83
CA GLY A 63 6.09 -2.88 -5.31
C GLY A 63 4.91 -2.03 -5.77
N TRP A 64 4.60 -2.04 -7.06
CA TRP A 64 3.45 -1.30 -7.62
C TRP A 64 2.14 -1.68 -6.95
N GLY A 65 1.92 -2.97 -6.70
CA GLY A 65 0.75 -3.44 -5.94
C GLY A 65 0.69 -2.88 -4.50
N MET A 66 1.83 -2.69 -3.84
CA MET A 66 1.90 -2.05 -2.52
C MET A 66 1.72 -0.53 -2.59
N VAL A 67 2.22 0.15 -3.62
CA VAL A 67 1.98 1.58 -3.82
C VAL A 67 0.48 1.85 -3.99
N LEU A 68 -0.23 1.03 -4.78
CA LEU A 68 -1.67 1.13 -4.93
C LEU A 68 -2.41 0.91 -3.60
N ARG A 69 -1.98 -0.06 -2.79
CA ARG A 69 -2.55 -0.28 -1.45
C ARG A 69 -2.28 0.89 -0.51
N LEU A 70 -1.12 1.53 -0.62
CA LEU A 70 -0.78 2.73 0.16
C LEU A 70 -1.70 3.89 -0.23
N MET A 71 -1.94 4.13 -1.52
CA MET A 71 -2.86 5.17 -2.00
C MET A 71 -4.26 5.02 -1.44
N CYS A 72 -4.76 3.79 -1.39
CA CYS A 72 -6.12 3.56 -0.88
C CYS A 72 -6.17 3.52 0.66
N GLY A 73 -5.08 3.77 1.40
CA GLY A 73 -5.06 3.65 2.87
C GLY A 73 -5.25 2.21 3.37
N HIS A 74 -5.01 1.23 2.51
CA HIS A 74 -5.24 -0.20 2.76
C HIS A 74 -3.95 -1.01 2.82
N LEU A 75 -2.85 -0.38 3.21
CA LEU A 75 -1.57 -1.06 3.36
C LEU A 75 -1.62 -2.09 4.50
N TRP A 76 -1.18 -3.33 4.23
CA TRP A 76 -1.21 -4.44 5.19
C TRP A 76 -0.05 -4.35 6.20
N ARG A 77 -0.29 -3.55 7.24
CA ARG A 77 0.58 -3.38 8.41
C ARG A 77 0.28 -4.40 9.50
N GLY A 78 1.25 -4.61 10.39
CA GLY A 78 1.11 -5.48 11.57
C GLY A 78 -0.23 -5.30 12.30
N PRO A 79 -0.59 -4.08 12.75
CA PRO A 79 -1.85 -3.84 13.46
C PRO A 79 -3.10 -4.20 12.65
N ARG A 80 -3.08 -3.98 11.32
CA ARG A 80 -4.23 -4.28 10.45
C ARG A 80 -4.42 -5.77 10.28
N LEU A 81 -3.32 -6.53 10.16
CA LEU A 81 -3.34 -7.98 10.10
C LEU A 81 -3.82 -8.59 11.42
N ALA A 82 -3.36 -8.07 12.56
CA ALA A 82 -3.81 -8.49 13.89
C ALA A 82 -5.30 -8.19 14.12
N LYS A 83 -5.77 -6.97 13.78
CA LYS A 83 -7.21 -6.60 13.87
C LYS A 83 -8.09 -7.48 13.00
N ALA A 84 -7.59 -7.89 11.83
CA ALA A 84 -8.27 -8.85 10.95
C ALA A 84 -8.16 -10.32 11.43
N LYS A 85 -7.56 -10.56 12.60
CA LYS A 85 -7.28 -11.88 13.18
C LYS A 85 -6.50 -12.78 12.23
N LEU A 86 -5.65 -12.20 11.38
CA LEU A 86 -4.77 -12.90 10.44
C LEU A 86 -3.40 -13.22 11.05
N LYS A 87 -3.01 -12.48 12.08
CA LYS A 87 -1.73 -12.60 12.78
C LYS A 87 -1.95 -12.41 14.27
N GLU A 88 -0.95 -12.77 15.07
CA GLU A 88 -0.93 -12.57 16.52
C GLU A 88 -1.22 -11.12 16.91
N SER A 89 -1.91 -10.94 18.04
CA SER A 89 -2.33 -9.64 18.54
C SER A 89 -1.17 -8.73 18.95
N ILE A 90 -0.01 -9.29 19.27
CA ILE A 90 1.20 -8.53 19.65
C ILE A 90 1.57 -7.44 18.62
N LEU A 91 1.22 -7.65 17.34
CA LEU A 91 1.43 -6.68 16.28
C LEU A 91 0.59 -5.39 16.41
N THR A 92 -0.37 -5.30 17.32
CA THR A 92 -1.05 -4.03 17.64
C THR A 92 -0.27 -3.15 18.59
N GLU A 93 0.79 -3.68 19.20
CA GLU A 93 1.58 -3.01 20.23
C GLU A 93 3.02 -2.79 19.78
N GLU A 94 3.59 -3.73 19.01
CA GLU A 94 4.98 -3.64 18.53
C GLU A 94 5.12 -3.78 17.01
N CYS A 95 6.19 -3.20 16.47
CA CYS A 95 6.58 -3.39 15.08
C CYS A 95 7.18 -4.80 14.86
N PRO A 96 6.73 -5.58 13.88
CA PRO A 96 7.27 -6.92 13.61
C PRO A 96 8.73 -6.90 13.15
N GLY A 97 9.19 -5.77 12.60
CA GLY A 97 10.55 -5.61 12.10
C GLY A 97 11.56 -5.26 13.20
N CYS A 98 11.31 -4.19 13.95
CA CYS A 98 12.26 -3.67 14.93
C CYS A 98 11.88 -3.92 16.39
N LYS A 99 10.70 -4.51 16.67
CA LYS A 99 10.15 -4.70 18.03
C LYS A 99 10.01 -3.40 18.84
N GLY A 100 10.05 -2.25 18.18
CA GLY A 100 9.84 -0.95 18.77
C GLY A 100 8.38 -0.51 18.66
N ALA A 101 8.17 0.81 18.51
CA ALA A 101 6.84 1.40 18.35
C ALA A 101 5.98 0.68 17.30
N VAL A 102 4.68 0.62 17.57
CA VAL A 102 3.68 0.00 16.68
C VAL A 102 3.86 0.43 15.23
N GLU A 103 3.82 -0.54 14.32
CA GLU A 103 4.05 -0.27 12.91
C GLU A 103 2.90 0.53 12.29
N ASP A 104 3.18 1.78 11.93
CA ASP A 104 2.40 2.56 10.97
C ASP A 104 3.07 2.66 9.59
N GLU A 105 2.41 3.30 8.63
CA GLU A 105 2.98 3.42 7.29
C GLU A 105 4.27 4.25 7.33
N ILE A 106 4.35 5.28 8.18
CA ILE A 106 5.53 6.19 8.25
C ILE A 106 6.69 5.43 8.87
N HIS A 107 6.43 4.74 9.98
CA HIS A 107 7.37 3.85 10.63
C HIS A 107 7.87 2.80 9.64
N TRP A 108 6.99 2.05 8.97
CA TRP A 108 7.42 1.03 8.02
C TRP A 108 8.29 1.64 6.91
N VAL A 109 7.79 2.66 6.21
CA VAL A 109 8.46 3.16 5.00
C VAL A 109 9.73 3.96 5.33
N PHE A 110 9.71 4.82 6.36
CA PHE A 110 10.77 5.82 6.60
C PHE A 110 11.67 5.56 7.79
N HIS A 111 11.16 4.97 8.87
CA HIS A 111 11.88 5.01 10.16
C HIS A 111 12.28 3.65 10.72
N CYS A 112 11.63 2.58 10.30
CA CYS A 112 11.87 1.27 10.87
C CYS A 112 13.25 0.78 10.40
N PRO A 113 14.20 0.54 11.33
CA PRO A 113 15.58 0.19 10.98
C PRO A 113 15.68 -1.16 10.29
N ALA A 114 14.69 -2.05 10.47
CA ALA A 114 14.65 -3.35 9.81
C ALA A 114 14.60 -3.25 8.27
N TRP A 115 14.25 -2.08 7.72
CA TRP A 115 14.09 -1.85 6.28
C TRP A 115 15.11 -0.87 5.68
N GLU A 116 16.20 -0.55 6.39
CA GLU A 116 17.20 0.41 5.89
C GLU A 116 17.83 -0.05 4.57
N ASP A 117 18.20 -1.33 4.46
CA ASP A 117 18.78 -1.88 3.21
C ASP A 117 17.85 -1.66 2.01
N GLY A 118 16.53 -1.82 2.21
CA GLY A 118 15.53 -1.58 1.16
C GLY A 118 15.43 -0.11 0.76
N ARG A 119 15.61 0.81 1.71
CA ARG A 119 15.65 2.24 1.43
C ARG A 119 16.91 2.63 0.67
N LEU A 120 18.07 2.08 1.02
CA LEU A 120 19.32 2.33 0.30
C LEU A 120 19.26 1.84 -1.14
N ILE A 121 18.64 0.67 -1.38
CA ILE A 121 18.37 0.17 -2.74
C ILE A 121 17.45 1.15 -3.50
N ALA A 122 16.35 1.58 -2.87
CA ALA A 122 15.42 2.52 -3.49
C ALA A 122 16.04 3.90 -3.78
N ASP A 123 16.86 4.42 -2.87
CA ASP A 123 17.60 5.69 -3.03
C ASP A 123 18.48 5.61 -4.30
N LYS A 124 19.20 4.51 -4.48
CA LYS A 124 20.06 4.26 -5.64
C LYS A 124 19.25 4.16 -6.94
N GLU A 125 18.24 3.30 -6.99
CA GLU A 125 17.47 3.01 -8.22
C GLU A 125 16.63 4.21 -8.68
N ALA A 126 16.10 5.00 -7.75
CA ALA A 126 15.36 6.23 -8.08
C ALA A 126 16.28 7.45 -8.30
N GLY A 127 17.60 7.29 -8.21
CA GLY A 127 18.58 8.36 -8.46
C GLY A 127 18.46 9.52 -7.47
N LEU A 128 18.23 9.22 -6.19
CA LEU A 128 18.21 10.23 -5.13
C LEU A 128 19.65 10.61 -4.78
N ALA A 129 19.87 11.92 -4.58
CA ALA A 129 21.11 12.39 -3.99
C ALA A 129 21.19 11.98 -2.50
N ALA A 130 22.41 11.89 -1.97
CA ALA A 130 22.62 11.63 -0.55
C ALA A 130 21.88 12.68 0.30
N GLY A 131 21.03 12.23 1.24
CA GLY A 131 20.22 13.11 2.09
C GLY A 131 18.99 13.74 1.40
N GLU A 132 18.69 13.42 0.14
CA GLU A 132 17.47 13.95 -0.52
C GLU A 132 16.20 13.43 0.18
N ARG A 133 16.19 12.16 0.59
CA ARG A 133 15.07 11.50 1.27
C ARG A 133 14.73 12.12 2.63
N THR A 134 15.71 12.66 3.36
CA THR A 134 15.44 13.29 4.68
C THR A 134 14.59 14.55 4.56
N ASN A 135 14.54 15.16 3.38
CA ASN A 135 13.72 16.34 3.10
C ASN A 135 12.26 16.00 2.77
N TRP A 136 11.90 14.72 2.63
CA TRP A 136 10.54 14.34 2.22
C TRP A 136 9.50 14.52 3.33
N THR A 137 9.93 14.56 4.60
CA THR A 137 9.15 14.83 5.83
C THR A 137 7.63 14.60 5.74
N PRO A 138 7.17 13.40 5.30
CA PRO A 138 5.76 13.19 5.07
C PRO A 138 5.00 13.13 6.40
N SER A 139 3.92 13.90 6.51
CA SER A 139 3.00 13.77 7.66
C SER A 139 2.19 12.47 7.58
N TYR A 140 1.93 11.97 6.37
CA TYR A 140 1.43 10.63 6.09
C TYR A 140 2.09 10.09 4.81
N PRO A 141 2.34 8.78 4.63
CA PRO A 141 3.04 8.29 3.44
C PRO A 141 2.19 8.32 2.19
N ILE A 142 0.87 8.43 2.34
CA ILE A 142 0.00 8.79 1.22
C ILE A 142 0.43 10.14 0.62
N ASP A 143 0.97 11.08 1.39
CA ASP A 143 1.43 12.41 0.94
C ASP A 143 2.61 12.34 -0.03
N ILE A 144 3.30 11.21 -0.07
CA ILE A 144 4.35 10.94 -1.04
C ILE A 144 3.74 10.51 -2.37
N VAL A 145 2.59 9.85 -2.31
CA VAL A 145 1.85 9.46 -3.51
C VAL A 145 0.95 10.61 -3.99
N CYS A 146 0.49 11.42 -3.06
CA CYS A 146 -0.69 12.26 -3.19
C CYS A 146 -0.43 13.72 -2.82
N GLY A 147 0.77 14.07 -2.34
CA GLY A 147 1.10 15.46 -2.05
C GLY A 147 1.09 16.33 -3.31
N ALA A 148 0.88 17.63 -3.10
CA ALA A 148 1.19 18.62 -4.12
C ALA A 148 2.70 18.58 -4.40
N MET A 149 3.08 18.28 -5.63
CA MET A 149 4.48 18.17 -6.08
C MET A 149 4.54 18.25 -7.61
N SER A 150 5.71 18.57 -8.15
CA SER A 150 5.94 18.55 -9.60
C SER A 150 5.87 17.12 -10.17
N LEU A 151 5.63 17.02 -11.49
CA LEU A 151 5.61 15.74 -12.22
C LEU A 151 6.90 14.93 -12.02
N GLY A 152 8.06 15.61 -12.05
CA GLY A 152 9.36 14.99 -11.86
C GLY A 152 9.54 14.40 -10.46
N GLU A 153 9.17 15.17 -9.43
CA GLU A 153 9.20 14.71 -8.04
C GLU A 153 8.25 13.54 -7.80
N ARG A 154 7.03 13.59 -8.36
CA ARG A 154 6.04 12.52 -8.26
C ARG A 154 6.56 11.23 -8.85
N THR A 155 7.11 11.31 -10.07
CA THR A 155 7.72 10.17 -10.75
C THR A 155 8.83 9.55 -9.90
N LYS A 156 9.73 10.38 -9.37
CA LYS A 156 10.86 9.94 -8.54
C LYS A 156 10.38 9.23 -7.27
N LYS A 157 9.41 9.82 -6.57
CA LYS A 157 8.80 9.27 -5.35
C LYS A 157 8.05 7.96 -5.59
N TYR A 158 7.34 7.83 -6.70
CA TYR A 158 6.62 6.60 -7.05
C TYR A 158 7.58 5.46 -7.36
N LYS A 159 8.61 5.71 -8.17
CA LYS A 159 9.66 4.73 -8.45
C LYS A 159 10.34 4.29 -7.16
N TRP A 160 10.71 5.24 -6.30
CA TRP A 160 11.32 4.94 -5.02
C TRP A 160 10.45 4.00 -4.16
N LEU A 161 9.16 4.30 -4.02
CA LEU A 161 8.24 3.43 -3.26
C LEU A 161 8.11 2.04 -3.88
N ALA A 162 8.01 1.94 -5.20
CA ALA A 162 7.91 0.65 -5.89
C ALA A 162 9.18 -0.19 -5.70
N VAL A 163 10.35 0.42 -5.82
CA VAL A 163 11.64 -0.26 -5.55
C VAL A 163 11.69 -0.70 -4.09
N PHE A 164 11.40 0.20 -3.15
CA PHE A 164 11.43 -0.09 -1.71
C PHE A 164 10.53 -1.28 -1.34
N PHE A 165 9.28 -1.27 -1.80
CA PHE A 165 8.35 -2.35 -1.51
C PHE A 165 8.76 -3.66 -2.18
N THR A 166 9.32 -3.60 -3.38
CA THR A 166 9.85 -4.80 -4.07
C THR A 166 11.04 -5.39 -3.30
N ALA A 167 12.01 -4.55 -2.93
CA ALA A 167 13.22 -4.97 -2.22
C ALA A 167 12.92 -5.55 -0.82
N THR A 168 11.89 -5.02 -0.14
CA THR A 168 11.54 -5.45 1.23
C THR A 168 10.50 -6.57 1.29
N ALA A 169 9.80 -6.89 0.19
CA ALA A 169 8.67 -7.81 0.17
C ALA A 169 8.98 -9.19 0.76
N SER A 170 10.10 -9.80 0.35
CA SER A 170 10.48 -11.15 0.80
C SER A 170 10.84 -11.18 2.29
N LYS A 171 11.67 -10.23 2.74
CA LYS A 171 12.05 -10.10 4.16
C LYS A 171 10.82 -9.82 5.03
N ARG A 172 9.91 -8.97 4.55
CA ARG A 172 8.65 -8.66 5.23
C ARG A 172 7.75 -9.88 5.36
N ARG A 173 7.58 -10.65 4.29
CA ARG A 173 6.80 -11.89 4.33
C ARG A 173 7.37 -12.87 5.36
N ALA A 174 8.69 -13.05 5.38
CA ALA A 174 9.36 -13.94 6.32
C ALA A 174 9.19 -13.48 7.77
N ILE A 175 9.35 -12.19 8.06
CA ILE A 175 9.16 -11.62 9.39
C ILE A 175 7.71 -11.78 9.86
N LEU A 176 6.73 -11.40 9.03
CA LEU A 176 5.31 -11.53 9.37
C LEU A 176 4.88 -13.00 9.52
N GLY A 177 5.55 -13.93 8.84
CA GLY A 177 5.30 -15.37 8.96
C GLY A 177 5.49 -15.90 10.39
N ARG A 178 6.31 -15.24 11.20
CA ARG A 178 6.57 -15.64 12.60
C ARG A 178 5.39 -15.37 13.54
N PHE A 179 4.41 -14.60 13.08
CA PHE A 179 3.23 -14.21 13.83
C PHE A 179 1.95 -14.86 13.23
N ASP A 180 2.10 -15.91 12.42
CA ASP A 180 0.97 -16.67 11.92
C ASP A 180 0.25 -17.37 13.07
N LEU A 181 -1.09 -17.27 13.08
CA LEU A 181 -1.90 -17.95 14.08
C LEU A 181 -1.86 -19.47 13.82
N PRO A 182 -1.72 -20.31 14.87
CA PRO A 182 -1.85 -21.75 14.73
C PRO A 182 -3.23 -22.10 14.14
N ASP A 183 -3.27 -23.16 13.33
CA ASP A 183 -4.47 -23.70 12.66
C ASP A 183 -5.11 -22.85 11.54
N ARG A 184 -4.57 -21.66 11.22
CA ARG A 184 -4.93 -20.97 9.97
C ARG A 184 -4.10 -21.50 8.81
N THR A 185 -4.67 -22.46 8.09
CA THR A 185 -4.33 -22.64 6.67
C THR A 185 -4.80 -21.39 5.94
N LEU A 186 -3.88 -20.44 5.69
CA LEU A 186 -4.10 -19.43 4.67
C LEU A 186 -4.46 -20.21 3.39
N GLY A 187 -5.73 -20.17 2.99
CA GLY A 187 -6.16 -20.68 1.70
C GLY A 187 -5.16 -20.17 0.66
N ARG A 188 -4.76 -21.08 -0.27
CA ARG A 188 -3.60 -20.93 -1.16
C ARG A 188 -3.26 -19.46 -1.41
N PRO A 189 -2.01 -19.02 -1.18
CA PRO A 189 -1.58 -17.70 -1.62
C PRO A 189 -2.06 -17.51 -3.05
N PHE A 190 -2.61 -16.34 -3.38
CA PHE A 190 -2.72 -15.92 -4.78
C PHE A 190 -1.31 -16.03 -5.36
N ARG A 191 -1.04 -17.17 -6.01
CA ARG A 191 0.17 -17.41 -6.76
C ARG A 191 -0.09 -16.67 -8.05
N ASP A 192 0.52 -15.50 -8.18
CA ASP A 192 0.82 -14.97 -9.49
C ASP A 192 1.70 -16.03 -10.16
N ARG A 193 1.09 -16.82 -11.05
CA ARG A 193 1.83 -17.74 -11.91
C ARG A 193 2.68 -16.87 -12.83
N VAL A 194 3.92 -16.64 -12.44
CA VAL A 194 4.96 -16.26 -13.40
C VAL A 194 5.18 -17.51 -14.24
N SER A 195 4.62 -17.50 -15.45
CA SER A 195 5.01 -18.46 -16.49
C SER A 195 6.22 -17.86 -17.19
N ALA A 196 7.20 -18.73 -17.46
CA ALA A 196 8.46 -18.44 -18.13
C ALA A 196 8.29 -17.80 -19.51
#